data_AF-A0A7C4ZBU6-F1
#
_entry.id   AF-A0A7C4ZBU6-F1
#
_cell.length_a   1.000
_cell.length_b   1.000
_cell.length_c   1.000
_cell.angle_alpha   90.00
_cell.angle_beta   90.00
_cell.angle_gamma   90.00
#
_symmetry.space_group_name_H-M   'P 1'
#
loop_
_entity.id
_entity.type
_entity.pdbx_description
1 polymer ?
#
loop_
_entity_poly.entity_id
_entity_poly.type
_entity_poly.pdbx_seq_one_letter_code
_entity_poly.pdbx_strand_id
1 'polypeptide(L)' 'MILTLLRQLRYHHPRMGLRKAYHQLLPRLRAWGLSVGRDRLLDLAREHDLLASSFRRRPRTTQSAHQAGP' A
#
# COMPACT_ATOMS: atom_id res chain seq x y z
N MET A 1 16.25 8.79 3.12
CA MET A 1 15.12 9.60 3.66
C MET A 1 13.76 9.04 3.21
N ILE A 2 13.33 9.20 1.95
CA ILE A 2 12.01 8.72 1.48
C ILE A 2 11.85 7.19 1.56
N LEU A 3 12.88 6.43 1.20
CA LEU A 3 12.87 4.96 1.28
C LEU A 3 12.66 4.43 2.70
N THR A 4 13.11 5.16 3.72
CA THR A 4 12.93 4.77 5.12
C THR A 4 11.47 4.92 5.53
N LEU A 5 10.83 6.02 5.14
CA LEU A 5 9.39 6.23 5.38
C LEU A 5 8.55 5.20 4.62
N LEU A 6 8.94 4.87 3.38
CA LEU A 6 8.26 3.86 2.58
C LEU A 6 8.43 2.45 3.21
N ARG A 7 9.62 2.10 3.71
CA ARG A 7 9.86 0.84 4.43
C ARG A 7 9.05 0.73 5.72
N GLN A 8 8.99 1.79 6.53
CA GLN A 8 8.14 1.81 7.73
C GLN A 8 6.66 1.63 7.36
N LEU A 9 6.20 2.31 6.32
CA LEU A 9 4.82 2.17 5.87
C LEU A 9 4.54 0.74 5.36
N ARG A 10 5.50 0.11 4.67
CA ARG A 10 5.42 -1.29 4.23
C ARG A 10 5.43 -2.27 5.39
N TYR A 11 6.17 -1.97 6.46
CA TYR A 11 6.15 -2.77 7.68
C TYR A 11 4.76 -2.82 8.30
N HIS A 12 4.08 -1.67 8.42
CA HIS A 12 2.71 -1.61 8.95
C HIS A 12 1.65 -2.07 7.94
N HIS A 13 1.86 -1.82 6.65
CA HIS A 13 0.89 -2.07 5.59
C HIS A 13 1.53 -2.75 4.36
N PRO A 14 1.96 -4.02 4.48
CA PRO A 14 2.71 -4.71 3.43
C PRO A 14 1.92 -4.82 2.11
N ARG A 15 0.59 -4.92 2.21
CA ARG A 15 -0.32 -5.13 1.07
C ARG A 15 -0.90 -3.84 0.48
N MET A 16 -0.53 -2.67 1.00
CA MET A 16 -1.10 -1.41 0.53
C MET A 16 -0.58 -1.06 -0.86
N GLY A 17 -1.48 -0.80 -1.81
CA GLY A 17 -1.07 -0.32 -3.13
C GLY A 17 -0.33 1.01 -3.06
N LEU A 18 0.63 1.25 -3.96
CA LEU A 18 1.50 2.42 -3.91
C LEU A 18 0.74 3.75 -3.92
N ARG A 19 -0.38 3.85 -4.65
CA ARG A 19 -1.25 5.03 -4.64
C ARG A 19 -1.75 5.38 -3.23
N LYS A 20 -2.20 4.38 -2.48
CA LYS A 20 -2.67 4.55 -1.10
C LYS A 20 -1.50 4.85 -0.17
N ALA A 21 -0.36 4.19 -0.39
CA ALA A 21 0.85 4.44 0.36
C ALA A 21 1.32 5.91 0.20
N TYR A 22 1.33 6.43 -1.04
CA TYR A 22 1.65 7.82 -1.34
C TYR A 22 0.74 8.80 -0.62
N HIS A 23 -0.58 8.57 -0.60
CA HIS A 23 -1.51 9.42 0.13
C HIS A 23 -1.24 9.43 1.65
N GLN A 24 -0.86 8.28 2.24
CA GLN A 24 -0.48 8.21 3.65
C GLN A 24 0.88 8.88 3.95
N LEU A 25 1.81 8.83 2.99
CA LEU A 25 3.11 9.49 3.08
C LEU A 25 3.02 11.00 2.85
N LEU A 26 2.05 11.48 2.08
CA LEU A 26 1.94 12.87 1.65
C LEU A 26 1.97 13.88 2.82
N PRO A 27 1.27 13.68 3.95
CA PRO A 27 1.36 14.59 5.09
C PRO A 27 2.77 14.65 5.68
N ARG A 28 3.45 13.50 5.80
CA ARG A 28 4.82 13.43 6.33
C ARG A 28 5.82 14.07 5.38
N LEU A 29 5.68 13.83 4.08
CA LEU A 29 6.52 14.44 3.04
C LEU A 29 6.37 15.96 3.04
N ARG A 30 5.14 16.48 3.12
CA ARG A 30 4.87 17.92 3.22
C ARG A 30 5.44 18.54 4.48
N ALA A 31 5.29 17.88 5.63
CA ALA A 31 5.87 18.34 6.89
C ALA A 31 7.40 18.49 6.82
N TRP A 32 8.05 17.71 5.94
CA TRP A 32 9.50 17.72 5.75
C TRP A 32 9.94 18.56 4.54
N GLY A 33 9.01 19.30 3.91
CA GLY A 33 9.29 20.11 2.72
C GLY A 33 9.65 19.31 1.46
N LEU A 34 9.39 17.99 1.46
CA LEU A 34 9.74 17.10 0.35
C LEU A 34 8.62 17.07 -0.69
N SER A 35 8.90 17.63 -1.87
CA SER A 35 8.09 17.45 -3.07
C SER A 35 8.57 16.22 -3.83
N VAL A 36 7.91 15.08 -3.65
CA VAL A 36 8.11 13.89 -4.48
C VAL A 36 6.80 13.54 -5.16
N GLY A 37 6.83 13.45 -6.49
CA GLY A 37 5.68 13.01 -7.26
C GLY A 37 5.40 11.53 -7.08
N ARG A 38 4.18 11.11 -7.42
CA ARG A 38 3.76 9.70 -7.38
C ARG A 38 4.65 8.81 -8.25
N ASP A 39 4.99 9.28 -9.45
CA ASP A 39 5.76 8.49 -10.41
C ASP A 39 7.20 8.30 -9.94
N ARG A 40 7.83 9.34 -9.41
CA ARG A 40 9.15 9.23 -8.78
C ARG A 40 9.15 8.31 -7.56
N LEU A 41 8.08 8.30 -6.76
CA LEU A 41 7.92 7.34 -5.67
C LEU A 41 7.80 5.89 -6.20
N LEU A 42 7.14 5.72 -7.35
CA LEU A 42 6.97 4.42 -8.00
C LEU A 42 8.29 3.87 -8.53
N ASP A 43 9.09 4.71 -9.16
CA ASP A 43 10.39 4.31 -9.68
C ASP A 43 11.36 3.95 -8.54
N LEU A 44 11.41 4.77 -7.49
CA LEU A 44 12.16 4.44 -6.26
C LEU A 44 11.66 3.15 -5.59
N ALA A 45 10.34 2.92 -5.58
CA ALA A 45 9.79 1.69 -5.02
C ALA A 45 10.12 0.45 -5.87
N ARG A 46 10.25 0.61 -7.19
CA ARG A 46 10.66 -0.45 -8.12
C ARG A 46 12.14 -0.79 -7.96
N GLU A 47 13.00 0.23 -7.97
CA GLU A 47 14.46 0.06 -7.85
C GLU A 47 14.88 -0.63 -6.55
N HIS A 48 14.07 -0.51 -5.49
CA HIS A 48 14.36 -1.07 -4.17
C HIS A 48 13.45 -2.25 -3.78
N ASP A 49 12.71 -2.86 -4.72
CA ASP A 49 11.80 -3.98 -4.45
C ASP A 49 10.76 -3.72 -3.34
N LEU A 50 10.34 -2.46 -3.20
CA LEU A 50 9.34 -2.00 -2.22
C LEU A 50 7.92 -1.95 -2.82
N LEU A 51 7.69 -2.59 -3.96
CA LEU A 51 6.36 -2.76 -4.51
C LEU A 51 5.55 -3.74 -3.67
N ALA A 52 4.24 -3.52 -3.61
CA ALA A 52 3.36 -4.44 -2.91
C ALA A 52 3.40 -5.77 -3.67
N SER A 53 3.86 -6.84 -3.02
CA SER A 53 3.76 -8.16 -3.63
C SER A 53 2.28 -8.50 -3.87
N SER A 54 1.95 -8.86 -5.11
CA SER A 54 0.62 -9.28 -5.47
C SER A 54 0.33 -10.64 -4.86
N PHE A 55 -0.38 -10.67 -3.73
CA PHE A 55 -0.89 -11.91 -3.19
C PHE A 55 -2.08 -12.37 -4.03
N ARG A 56 -2.02 -13.57 -4.61
CA ARG A 56 -3.20 -14.22 -5.21
C ARG A 56 -4.24 -14.42 -4.11
N ARG A 57 -5.24 -13.55 -4.06
CA ARG A 57 -6.39 -13.72 -3.18
C ARG A 57 -7.09 -15.01 -3.63
N ARG A 58 -7.24 -15.97 -2.71
CA ARG A 58 -8.25 -17.03 -2.83
C ARG A 58 -9.49 -16.54 -2.09
N PRO A 59 -10.39 -15.75 -2.72
CA PRO A 59 -11.62 -15.36 -2.07
C PRO A 59 -12.38 -16.65 -1.71
N ARG A 60 -12.48 -16.95 -0.41
CA ARG A 60 -13.50 -17.88 0.07
C ARG A 60 -14.78 -17.06 0.08
N THR A 61 -15.67 -17.36 -0.86
CA THR A 61 -17.04 -16.90 -0.74
C THR A 61 -17.58 -17.49 0.55
N THR A 62 -17.98 -16.63 1.49
CA THR A 62 -18.83 -17.08 2.59
C THR A 62 -20.12 -17.53 1.90
N GLN A 63 -20.36 -18.84 1.85
CA GLN A 63 -21.68 -19.35 1.50
C GLN A 63 -22.58 -19.06 2.70
N SER A 64 -23.10 -17.83 2.74
CA SER A 64 -24.16 -17.44 3.65
C SER A 64 -25.39 -18.25 3.24
N ALA A 65 -25.49 -19.49 3.72
CA ALA A 65 -26.71 -20.26 3.66
C ALA A 65 -27.72 -19.59 4.60
N HIS A 66 -28.34 -18.53 4.08
CA HIS A 66 -29.55 -17.97 4.66
C HIS A 66 -30.63 -19.01 4.39
N GLN A 67 -30.77 -19.99 5.29
CA GLN A 67 -31.92 -20.87 5.28
C GLN A 67 -33.13 -19.96 5.51
N ALA A 68 -33.85 -19.65 4.44
CA ALA A 68 -35.24 -19.25 4.57
C ALA A 68 -35.93 -20.45 5.23
N GLY A 69 -36.24 -20.30 6.51
CA GLY A 69 -37.07 -21.26 7.24
C GLY A 69 -38.47 -21.34 6.63
N PRO A 70 -39.21 -22.42 6.96
CA PRO A 70 -40.36 -22.93 6.22
C PRO A 70 -41.55 -21.96 6.07
#